data_AF-A0A960EX51-F1
#
_entry.id   AF-A0A960EX51-F1
#
_cell.length_a   1.000
_cell.length_b   1.000
_cell.length_c   1.000
_cell.angle_alpha   90.00
_cell.angle_beta   90.00
_cell.angle_gamma   90.00
#
_symmetry.space_group_name_H-M   'P 1'
#
loop_
_entity.id
_entity.type
_entity.pdbx_description
1 polymer ?
#
loop_
_entity_poly.entity_id
_entity_poly.type
_entity_poly.pdbx_seq_one_letter_code
_entity_poly.pdbx_strand_id
1 'polypeptide(L)' 'MAANAPMLIKAALVDGNPEVGVLPTGQVTGVIDELPKVADLIAEITSEATNTLTTLASRLP' A
#
# COMPACT_ATOMS: atom_id res chain seq x y z
N MET A 1 -5.79 13.18 -21.27
CA MET A 1 -5.79 13.17 -19.78
C MET A 1 -7.08 13.80 -19.30
N ALA A 2 -7.83 13.11 -18.44
CA ALA A 2 -9.10 13.61 -17.95
C ALA A 2 -8.85 14.72 -16.91
N ALA A 3 -9.27 15.95 -17.20
CA ALA A 3 -9.07 17.11 -16.33
C ALA A 3 -9.78 17.00 -14.96
N ASN A 4 -10.70 16.04 -14.81
CA ASN A 4 -11.50 15.82 -13.60
C ASN A 4 -10.93 14.76 -12.65
N ALA A 5 -9.72 14.23 -12.89
CA ALA A 5 -9.12 13.20 -12.04
C ALA A 5 -9.12 13.56 -10.53
N PRO A 6 -8.79 14.80 -10.10
CA PRO A 6 -8.89 15.17 -8.70
C PRO A 6 -10.31 15.05 -8.11
N MET A 7 -11.35 15.36 -8.89
CA MET A 7 -12.73 15.23 -8.43
C MET A 7 -13.16 13.77 -8.28
N LEU A 8 -12.77 12.90 -9.21
CA LEU A 8 -13.06 11.47 -9.12
C LEU A 8 -12.35 10.80 -7.94
N ILE A 9 -11.12 11.24 -7.63
CA ILE A 9 -10.38 10.80 -6.44
C ILE A 9 -11.10 11.24 -5.16
N LYS A 10 -11.52 12.51 -5.08
CA LYS A 10 -12.29 13.02 -3.93
C LYS A 10 -13.59 12.23 -3.73
N ALA A 11 -14.33 11.96 -4.80
CA ALA A 11 -15.59 11.20 -4.73
C ALA A 11 -15.40 9.84 -4.05
N ALA A 12 -14.33 9.12 -4.36
CA ALA A 12 -14.03 7.84 -3.73
C ALA A 12 -13.44 7.98 -2.32
N LEU A 13 -12.36 8.74 -2.14
CA LEU A 13 -11.54 8.74 -0.91
C LEU A 13 -12.06 9.66 0.20
N VAL A 14 -12.79 10.72 -0.15
CA VAL A 14 -13.27 11.74 0.80
C VAL A 14 -14.77 11.64 0.98
N ASP A 15 -15.52 11.59 -0.13
CA ASP A 15 -16.99 11.54 -0.09
C ASP A 15 -17.54 10.12 0.10
N GLY A 16 -16.67 9.09 0.06
CA GLY A 16 -17.04 7.69 0.34
C GLY A 16 -17.90 7.05 -0.75
N ASN A 17 -17.81 7.50 -1.99
CA ASN A 17 -18.58 7.00 -3.13
C ASN A 17 -17.67 6.31 -4.17
N PRO A 18 -17.20 5.08 -3.90
CA PRO A 18 -16.28 4.36 -4.79
C PRO A 18 -16.90 3.95 -6.13
N GLU A 19 -18.23 3.80 -6.21
CA GLU A 19 -18.95 3.37 -7.43
C GLU A 19 -18.84 4.39 -8.59
N VAL A 20 -18.69 5.68 -8.26
CA VAL A 20 -18.57 6.77 -9.25
C VAL A 20 -17.20 7.46 -9.22
N GLY A 21 -16.35 7.07 -8.27
CA GLY A 21 -15.03 7.65 -8.05
C GLY A 21 -13.90 6.79 -8.60
N VAL A 22 -12.67 7.24 -8.39
CA VAL A 22 -11.45 6.52 -8.77
C VAL A 22 -10.57 6.35 -7.55
N LEU A 23 -10.18 5.11 -7.25
CA LEU A 23 -9.23 4.75 -6.20
C LEU A 23 -7.82 4.59 -6.82
N PRO A 24 -6.92 5.59 -6.68
CA PRO A 24 -5.57 5.49 -7.22
C PRO A 24 -4.76 4.48 -6.37
N THR A 25 -4.71 3.24 -6.83
CA THR A 25 -4.08 2.10 -6.13
C THR A 25 -3.12 1.36 -7.05
N GLY A 26 -2.25 0.52 -6.47
CA GLY A 26 -1.35 -0.36 -7.19
C GLY A 26 -1.79 -1.82 -7.07
N GLN A 27 -1.15 -2.72 -7.83
CA GLN A 27 -1.47 -4.15 -7.79
C GLN A 27 -1.34 -4.76 -6.39
N VAL A 28 -0.41 -4.26 -5.58
CA VAL A 28 -0.15 -4.72 -4.20
C VAL A 28 -1.38 -4.54 -3.29
N THR A 29 -2.30 -3.62 -3.60
CA THR A 29 -3.51 -3.41 -2.78
C THR A 29 -4.35 -4.69 -2.66
N GLY A 30 -4.31 -5.59 -3.65
CA GLY A 30 -5.06 -6.85 -3.61
C GLY A 30 -4.58 -7.88 -2.58
N VAL A 31 -3.42 -7.67 -1.96
CA VAL A 31 -2.87 -8.55 -0.92
C VAL A 31 -2.84 -7.91 0.47
N ILE A 32 -3.41 -6.72 0.63
CA ILE A 32 -3.50 -6.04 1.93
C ILE A 32 -4.79 -6.48 2.62
N ASP A 33 -4.67 -7.24 3.70
CA ASP A 33 -5.77 -7.77 4.51
C ASP A 33 -5.84 -7.18 5.94
N GLU A 34 -4.80 -6.44 6.34
CA GLU A 34 -4.69 -5.83 7.67
C GLU A 34 -4.56 -4.30 7.63
N LEU A 35 -4.97 -3.65 8.72
CA LEU A 35 -4.88 -2.19 8.92
C LEU A 35 -4.18 -1.85 10.25
N PRO A 36 -2.87 -2.15 10.37
CA PRO A 36 -2.10 -1.89 11.59
C PRO A 36 -1.91 -0.38 11.86
N LYS A 37 -1.39 -0.03 13.04
CA LYS A 37 -0.92 1.34 13.28
C LYS A 37 0.32 1.59 12.41
N VAL A 38 0.50 2.84 11.98
CA VAL A 38 1.63 3.26 11.14
C VAL A 38 2.98 2.85 11.75
N ALA A 39 3.13 2.98 13.08
CA ALA A 39 4.37 2.59 13.77
C ALA A 39 4.64 1.08 13.65
N ASP A 40 3.62 0.26 13.83
CA ASP A 40 3.72 -1.20 13.75
C ASP A 40 4.04 -1.65 12.32
N LEU A 41 3.37 -1.07 11.32
CA LEU A 41 3.61 -1.33 9.89
C LEU A 41 5.08 -1.07 9.50
N ILE A 42 5.63 0.07 9.92
CA ILE A 42 7.01 0.43 9.61
C ILE A 42 7.99 -0.52 10.30
N ALA A 43 7.71 -0.88 11.57
CA ALA A 43 8.55 -1.81 12.33
C ALA A 43 8.58 -3.20 11.67
N GLU A 44 7.42 -3.70 11.25
CA GLU A 44 7.28 -4.98 10.56
C GLU A 44 8.03 -5.01 9.24
N ILE A 45 7.80 -4.03 8.35
CA ILE A 45 8.49 -3.93 7.06
C ILE A 45 10.01 -3.91 7.25
N THR A 46 10.50 -3.14 8.22
CA THR A 46 11.95 -3.02 8.49
C THR A 46 12.53 -4.32 9.04
N SER A 47 11.78 -5.01 9.91
CA SER A 47 12.18 -6.31 10.46
C SER A 47 12.24 -7.37 9.36
N GLU A 48 11.20 -7.48 8.54
CA GLU A 48 11.14 -8.43 7.42
C GLU A 48 12.26 -8.19 6.41
N ALA A 49 12.50 -6.93 6.03
CA ALA A 49 13.58 -6.57 5.12
C ALA A 49 14.95 -7.00 5.68
N THR A 50 15.21 -6.74 6.97
CA THR A 50 16.47 -7.11 7.62
C THR A 50 16.63 -8.63 7.68
N ASN A 51 15.59 -9.36 8.09
CA ASN A 51 15.58 -10.82 8.13
C ASN A 51 15.81 -11.43 6.74
N THR A 52 15.21 -10.84 5.72
CA THR A 52 15.40 -11.24 4.31
C THR A 52 16.85 -11.04 3.88
N LEU A 53 17.46 -9.89 4.19
CA LEU A 53 18.87 -9.63 3.89
C LEU A 53 19.79 -10.62 4.60
N THR A 54 19.59 -10.89 5.89
CA THR A 54 20.36 -11.89 6.64
C THR A 54 20.22 -13.28 6.02
N THR A 55 19.00 -13.66 5.61
CA THR A 55 18.72 -14.95 4.98
C THR A 55 19.38 -15.08 3.61
N LEU A 56 19.43 -14.00 2.82
CA LEU A 56 20.11 -14.00 1.53
C LEU A 56 21.62 -14.03 1.71
N ALA A 57 22.16 -13.28 2.67
CA ALA A 57 23.58 -13.25 2.97
C ALA A 57 24.10 -14.62 3.43
N SER A 58 23.33 -15.37 4.23
CA SER A 58 23.71 -16.72 4.67
C SER A 58 23.66 -17.78 3.55
N ARG A 59 23.08 -17.45 2.40
CA ARG A 59 23.05 -18.31 1.20
C ARG A 59 24.16 -18.00 0.21
N LEU A 60 24.93 -16.92 0.43
CA LEU A 60 26.08 -16.61 -0.40
C LEU A 60 27.21 -17.61 -0.08
N PRO A 61 27.87 -18.18 -1.10
CA PRO A 61 28.97 -19.13 -0.92
C PRO A 61 30.21 -18.50 -0.29
#